data_AF-A0A7K1LQ58-F1
#
_entry.id   AF-A0A7K1LQ58-F1
#
_cell.length_a   1.000
_cell.length_b   1.000
_cell.length_c   1.000
_cell.angle_alpha   90.00
_cell.angle_beta   90.00
_cell.angle_gamma   90.00
#
_symmetry.space_group_name_H-M   'P 1'
#
loop_
_entity.id
_entity.type
_entity.pdbx_description
1 polymer ?
#
loop_
_entity_poly.entity_id
_entity_poly.type
_entity_poly.pdbx_seq_one_letter_code
_entity_poly.pdbx_strand_id
1 'polypeptide(L)'
;MKRSFLYLCISTILMGCGSSQSFEDKSLSAASDVPEAFQPKQGVKFEDNACKSPLVDPRDGTEIIMVSAQGGKGDYRVPSGMYGVGNRELLRLNCNTGQVIGVVRQ
;
A
#
# COMPACT_ATOMS: atom_id res chain seq x y z
N MET A 1 0.47 57.92 29.80
CA MET A 1 1.90 57.67 29.49
C MET A 1 2.12 56.15 29.59
N LYS A 2 1.89 55.38 28.52
CA LYS A 2 2.92 54.73 27.68
C LYS A 2 4.09 54.13 28.45
N ARG A 3 4.09 52.79 28.56
CA ARG A 3 5.23 51.85 28.51
C ARG A 3 4.58 50.45 28.41
N SER A 4 4.60 49.84 27.22
CA SER A 4 5.66 48.88 26.81
C SER A 4 5.59 47.64 27.70
N PHE A 5 5.51 46.40 27.25
CA PHE A 5 5.85 45.71 26.01
C PHE A 5 5.62 44.21 26.36
N LEU A 6 5.38 43.31 25.39
CA LEU A 6 5.39 41.85 25.57
C LEU A 6 4.29 41.31 26.51
N TYR A 7 3.34 40.47 26.13
CA TYR A 7 3.54 39.13 25.58
C TYR A 7 2.35 38.78 24.68
N LEU A 8 2.53 39.07 23.39
CA LEU A 8 1.83 38.41 22.30
C LEU A 8 2.54 37.06 22.06
N CYS A 9 2.43 36.11 23.00
CA CYS A 9 2.88 34.74 22.80
C CYS A 9 1.62 33.87 22.76
N ILE A 10 1.10 33.62 21.56
CA ILE A 10 1.45 32.40 20.82
C ILE A 10 1.01 31.18 21.64
N SER A 11 -0.29 30.89 21.55
CA SER A 11 -0.85 29.58 21.86
C SER A 11 -1.75 29.14 20.70
N THR A 12 -1.20 29.21 19.48
CA THR A 12 -1.75 28.53 18.30
C THR A 12 -1.16 27.13 18.30
N ILE A 13 -1.78 26.23 19.07
CA ILE A 13 -1.40 24.83 19.16
C ILE A 13 -1.78 24.16 17.82
N LEU A 14 -0.75 23.97 16.99
CA LEU A 14 -0.49 22.84 16.10
C LEU A 14 -1.74 22.12 15.53
N MET A 15 -2.35 22.67 14.48
CA MET A 15 -3.02 21.86 13.47
C MET A 15 -1.96 21.07 12.70
N GLY A 16 -1.61 19.89 13.21
CA GLY A 16 -0.83 18.92 12.47
C GLY A 16 -1.67 18.38 11.31
N CYS A 17 -1.43 18.87 10.09
CA CYS A 17 -2.07 18.33 8.90
C CYS A 17 -1.36 17.01 8.54
N GLY A 18 -1.91 15.89 9.00
CA GLY A 18 -1.54 14.57 8.50
C GLY A 18 -2.05 14.43 7.07
N SER A 19 -1.18 14.65 6.09
CA SER A 19 -1.54 14.46 4.68
C SER A 19 -1.55 12.97 4.37
N SER A 20 -2.74 12.36 4.32
CA SER A 20 -2.94 11.00 3.80
C SER A 20 -2.87 11.04 2.27
N GLN A 21 -1.92 10.31 1.67
CA GLN A 21 -1.85 10.20 0.21
C GLN A 21 -3.02 9.36 -0.32
N SER A 22 -3.62 9.81 -1.43
CA SER A 22 -4.61 9.03 -2.16
C SER A 22 -3.98 7.75 -2.71
N PHE A 23 -4.79 6.70 -2.88
CA PHE A 23 -4.32 5.41 -3.40
C PHE A 23 -3.61 5.52 -4.75
N GLU A 24 -4.14 6.35 -5.66
CA GLU A 24 -3.60 6.54 -7.02
C GLU A 24 -2.35 7.43 -7.05
N ASP A 25 -2.18 8.31 -6.07
CA ASP A 25 -1.05 9.26 -6.00
C ASP A 25 0.23 8.63 -5.42
N LYS A 26 0.15 7.36 -4.98
CA LYS A 26 1.31 6.64 -4.46
C LYS A 26 2.31 6.39 -5.59
N SER A 27 3.53 6.92 -5.41
CA SER A 27 4.64 6.66 -6.33
C SER A 27 4.92 5.17 -6.46
N LEU A 28 5.17 4.73 -7.69
CA LEU A 28 5.50 3.36 -8.04
C LEU A 28 7.01 3.21 -8.24
N SER A 29 7.60 2.22 -7.57
CA SER A 29 8.94 1.71 -7.87
C SER A 29 8.87 0.30 -8.45
N ALA A 30 9.95 -0.12 -9.12
CA ALA A 30 10.03 -1.45 -9.70
C ALA A 30 10.09 -2.52 -8.60
N ALA A 31 9.28 -3.57 -8.74
CA ALA A 31 9.44 -4.80 -7.98
C ALA A 31 10.54 -5.68 -8.61
N SER A 32 11.08 -6.61 -7.83
CA SER A 32 12.14 -7.53 -8.30
C SER A 32 11.79 -8.98 -7.95
N ASP A 33 12.20 -9.95 -8.77
CA ASP A 33 11.97 -11.39 -8.49
C ASP A 33 10.50 -11.76 -8.22
N VAL A 34 9.60 -11.20 -9.02
CA VAL A 34 8.16 -11.48 -8.96
C VAL A 34 7.77 -12.59 -9.94
N PRO A 35 6.72 -13.38 -9.64
CA PRO A 35 6.17 -14.30 -10.63
C PRO A 35 5.50 -13.51 -11.76
N GLU A 36 5.17 -14.20 -12.86
CA GLU A 36 4.37 -13.60 -13.94
C GLU A 36 3.02 -13.08 -13.41
N ALA A 37 2.35 -13.87 -12.56
CA ALA A 37 1.14 -13.47 -11.87
C ALA A 37 0.97 -14.26 -10.55
N PHE A 38 0.45 -13.58 -9.53
CA PHE A 38 -0.04 -14.22 -8.30
C PHE A 38 -1.41 -14.85 -8.53
N GLN A 39 -1.66 -15.98 -7.87
CA GLN A 39 -2.90 -16.73 -8.00
C GLN A 39 -3.73 -16.69 -6.72
N PRO A 40 -5.06 -16.73 -6.78
CA PRO A 40 -5.87 -16.90 -5.58
C PRO A 40 -5.54 -18.22 -4.88
N LYS A 41 -5.43 -18.20 -3.55
CA LYS A 41 -5.30 -19.44 -2.78
C LYS A 41 -6.51 -20.34 -3.05
N GLN A 42 -6.28 -21.65 -3.12
CA GLN A 42 -7.36 -22.62 -3.31
C GLN A 42 -8.43 -22.47 -2.23
N GLY A 43 -9.71 -22.56 -2.64
CA GLY A 43 -10.86 -22.45 -1.74
C GLY A 43 -11.35 -21.03 -1.46
N VAL A 44 -10.69 -19.98 -1.97
CA VAL A 44 -11.22 -18.61 -1.92
C VAL A 44 -12.37 -18.49 -2.94
N LYS A 45 -13.61 -18.40 -2.44
CA LYS A 45 -14.83 -18.19 -3.26
C LYS A 45 -15.01 -16.71 -3.61
N PHE A 46 -15.44 -16.45 -4.83
CA PHE A 46 -15.44 -15.12 -5.46
C PHE A 46 -16.72 -14.33 -5.16
N GLU A 47 -16.57 -13.03 -4.90
CA GLU A 47 -17.47 -12.01 -5.46
C GLU A 47 -16.81 -11.46 -6.74
N ASP A 48 -17.59 -11.30 -7.82
CA ASP A 48 -17.08 -10.83 -9.10
C ASP A 48 -16.51 -9.40 -8.97
N ASN A 49 -15.40 -9.12 -9.65
CA ASN A 49 -14.71 -7.82 -9.68
C ASN A 49 -14.02 -7.34 -8.38
N ALA A 50 -13.89 -8.19 -7.35
CA ALA A 50 -13.13 -7.87 -6.14
C ALA A 50 -11.68 -8.38 -6.19
N CYS A 51 -10.73 -7.63 -5.64
CA CYS A 51 -9.37 -8.12 -5.39
C CYS A 51 -9.39 -9.32 -4.44
N LYS A 52 -8.65 -10.38 -4.79
CA LYS A 52 -8.63 -11.63 -4.01
C LYS A 52 -7.58 -11.58 -2.93
N SER A 53 -7.85 -12.23 -1.80
CA SER A 53 -6.90 -12.38 -0.71
C SER A 53 -7.23 -13.64 0.10
N PRO A 54 -6.24 -14.44 0.51
CA PRO A 54 -4.83 -14.34 0.14
C PRO A 54 -4.59 -14.68 -1.34
N LEU A 55 -3.52 -14.11 -1.90
CA LEU A 55 -2.93 -14.58 -3.15
C LEU A 55 -1.65 -15.37 -2.84
N VAL A 56 -1.22 -16.20 -3.78
CA VAL A 56 -0.08 -17.09 -3.66
C VAL A 56 0.87 -16.92 -4.86
N ASP A 57 2.17 -16.94 -4.59
CA ASP A 57 3.18 -17.12 -5.64
C ASP A 57 3.14 -18.60 -6.10
N PRO A 58 2.86 -18.89 -7.38
CA PRO A 58 2.78 -20.25 -7.86
C PRO A 58 4.12 -20.99 -7.90
N ARG A 59 5.25 -20.28 -7.77
CA ARG A 59 6.61 -20.86 -7.83
C ARG A 59 6.98 -21.59 -6.53
N ASP A 60 6.56 -21.05 -5.38
CA ASP A 60 6.99 -21.51 -4.06
C ASP A 60 5.85 -21.61 -3.01
N GLY A 61 4.65 -21.13 -3.34
CA GLY A 61 3.50 -21.12 -2.44
C GLY A 61 3.47 -19.94 -1.47
N THR A 62 4.35 -18.95 -1.60
CA THR A 62 4.40 -17.76 -0.73
C THR A 62 3.06 -17.02 -0.75
N GLU A 63 2.45 -16.82 0.41
CA GLU A 63 1.18 -16.10 0.54
C GLU A 63 1.38 -14.59 0.74
N ILE A 64 0.55 -13.79 0.08
CA ILE A 64 0.48 -12.34 0.22
C ILE A 64 -0.93 -11.92 0.62
N ILE A 65 -1.02 -10.90 1.49
CA ILE A 65 -2.28 -10.49 2.14
C ILE A 65 -2.65 -9.08 1.72
N MET A 66 -3.87 -8.90 1.22
CA MET A 66 -4.36 -7.58 0.81
C MET A 66 -4.47 -6.62 2.00
N VAL A 67 -4.02 -5.39 1.81
CA VAL A 67 -4.10 -4.28 2.76
C VAL A 67 -5.17 -3.27 2.33
N SER A 68 -5.21 -2.94 1.04
CA SER A 68 -6.19 -2.04 0.46
C SER A 68 -6.44 -2.38 -1.01
N ALA A 69 -7.59 -1.97 -1.53
CA ALA A 69 -7.92 -2.12 -2.93
C ALA A 69 -8.77 -0.94 -3.42
N GLN A 70 -8.48 -0.46 -4.63
CA GLN A 70 -9.27 0.56 -5.31
C GLN A 70 -9.08 0.43 -6.83
N GLY A 71 -10.16 0.63 -7.60
CA GLY A 71 -10.07 0.71 -9.07
C GLY A 71 -9.50 -0.53 -9.76
N GLY A 72 -9.74 -1.74 -9.23
CA GLY A 72 -9.19 -2.98 -9.79
C GLY A 72 -7.70 -3.20 -9.51
N LYS A 73 -7.11 -2.42 -8.60
CA LYS A 73 -5.75 -2.59 -8.10
C LYS A 73 -5.79 -2.89 -6.60
N GLY A 74 -4.85 -3.68 -6.13
CA GLY A 74 -4.73 -4.03 -4.71
C GLY A 74 -3.31 -3.86 -4.21
N ASP A 75 -3.15 -3.29 -3.01
CA ASP A 75 -1.87 -3.21 -2.30
C ASP A 75 -1.78 -4.38 -1.32
N TYR A 76 -0.74 -5.19 -1.45
CA TYR A 76 -0.55 -6.42 -0.69
C TYR A 76 0.69 -6.34 0.19
N ARG A 77 0.54 -6.85 1.41
CA ARG A 77 1.66 -7.15 2.31
C ARG A 77 2.29 -8.47 1.88
N VAL A 78 3.61 -8.47 1.80
CA VAL A 78 4.43 -9.63 1.46
C VAL A 78 5.34 -10.00 2.64
N PRO A 79 5.89 -11.22 2.70
CA PRO A 79 6.92 -11.55 3.68
C PRO A 79 8.15 -10.65 3.54
N SER A 80 8.82 -10.37 4.66
CA SER A 80 9.99 -9.48 4.68
C SER A 80 11.10 -9.98 3.75
N GLY A 81 11.69 -9.06 2.98
CA GLY A 81 12.79 -9.37 2.05
C GLY A 81 12.35 -9.94 0.71
N MET A 82 11.05 -10.10 0.46
CA MET A 82 10.53 -10.62 -0.80
C MET A 82 10.18 -9.50 -1.78
N TYR A 83 10.30 -9.81 -3.07
CA TYR A 83 9.80 -9.00 -4.19
C TYR A 83 10.37 -7.57 -4.33
N GLY A 84 11.48 -7.27 -3.64
CA GLY A 84 12.02 -5.91 -3.55
C GLY A 84 11.18 -4.95 -2.71
N VAL A 85 10.24 -5.46 -1.90
CA VAL A 85 9.37 -4.65 -1.04
C VAL A 85 10.07 -4.33 0.28
N GLY A 86 10.23 -3.04 0.57
CA GLY A 86 10.86 -2.56 1.79
C GLY A 86 9.92 -2.45 2.99
N ASN A 87 10.47 -1.95 4.11
CA ASN A 87 9.70 -1.63 5.30
C ASN A 87 8.75 -0.46 5.00
N ARG A 88 7.46 -0.61 5.35
CA ARG A 88 6.38 0.35 5.04
C ARG A 88 6.09 0.51 3.54
N GLU A 89 6.34 -0.55 2.78
CA GLU A 89 5.95 -0.64 1.38
C GLU A 89 5.03 -1.84 1.17
N LEU A 90 4.28 -1.81 0.07
CA LEU A 90 3.34 -2.83 -0.33
C LEU A 90 3.54 -3.16 -1.80
N LEU A 91 3.23 -4.40 -2.18
CA LEU A 91 3.24 -4.84 -3.57
C LEU A 91 1.88 -4.51 -4.20
N ARG A 92 1.85 -3.68 -5.23
CA ARG A 92 0.62 -3.33 -5.97
C ARG A 92 0.41 -4.28 -7.13
N LEU A 93 -0.78 -4.87 -7.21
CA LEU A 93 -1.17 -5.82 -8.24
C LEU A 93 -2.40 -5.35 -9.03
N ASN A 94 -2.53 -5.82 -10.27
CA ASN A 94 -3.79 -5.80 -11.01
C ASN A 94 -4.68 -6.95 -10.52
N CYS A 95 -5.85 -6.63 -9.99
CA CYS A 95 -6.73 -7.62 -9.36
C CYS A 95 -7.42 -8.57 -10.35
N ASN A 96 -7.45 -8.23 -11.63
CA ASN A 96 -8.03 -9.09 -12.67
C ASN A 96 -7.05 -10.14 -13.14
N THR A 97 -5.75 -9.81 -13.17
CA THR A 97 -4.72 -10.69 -13.76
C THR A 97 -3.75 -11.26 -12.74
N GLY A 98 -3.66 -10.70 -11.53
CA GLY A 98 -2.65 -11.06 -10.53
C GLY A 98 -1.24 -10.54 -10.86
N GLN A 99 -1.09 -9.77 -11.94
CA GLN A 99 0.21 -9.24 -12.37
C GLN A 99 0.67 -8.09 -11.48
N VAL A 100 1.98 -8.02 -11.27
CA VAL A 100 2.61 -6.95 -10.50
C VAL A 100 2.64 -5.65 -11.30
N ILE A 101 2.16 -4.58 -10.68
CA ILE A 101 2.25 -3.21 -11.18
C ILE A 101 3.53 -2.54 -10.65
N GLY A 102 3.86 -2.77 -9.37
CA GLY A 102 5.06 -2.24 -8.75
C GLY A 102 4.99 -2.24 -7.23
N VAL A 103 5.93 -1.54 -6.60
CA VAL A 103 5.99 -1.32 -5.14
C VAL A 103 5.51 0.09 -4.83
N VAL A 104 4.68 0.23 -3.79
CA VAL A 104 4.14 1.52 -3.33
C VAL A 104 4.43 1.73 -1.86
N ARG A 105 4.55 2.98 -1.42
CA ARG A 105 4.63 3.31 0.01
C ARG A 105 3.27 3.15 0.69
N GLN A 106 3.31 2.66 1.93
CA GLN A 106 2.11 2.48 2.76
C GLN A 106 1.52 3.82 3.18
#